data_AF-T1IWG1-F1
#
_entry.id   AF-T1IWG1-F1
#
_cell.length_a   1.000
_cell.length_b   1.000
_cell.length_c   1.000
_cell.angle_alpha   90.00
_cell.angle_beta   90.00
_cell.angle_gamma   90.00
#
_symmetry.space_group_name_H-M   'P 1'
#
loop_
_entity.id
_entity.type
_entity.pdbx_description
1 polymer ?
#
loop_
_entity_poly.entity_id
_entity_poly.type
_entity_poly.pdbx_seq_one_letter_code
_entity_poly.pdbx_strand_id
1 'polypeptide(L)'
;MRTLKPLISNFMTFCADNTAIEKYTEDVQRGSVFGVRSVICVSFTAANLYQNCPRITLLISNLQKDMFSKKNFEVEFKYLGNRWFTKKGNNVVTIMCTDQIILAKNNFSKAIKVSAKALPPRILLTSKNKKWIMEGYCGHLFSIFQNKFNISFEMLKTESGSFGSLKRGKWTGMMGDVVHGTADIAACLSATRKRKDYVDFSQSLYTIDFEILYRKLDYREWPFTYFLKAFSKNVWLSIFGINLIIIFIVQFVTCTFFTASIVELIYNILLCWPIVLLGDLPFSSIRSMKFCLIFYMMSSMMLLSVYTSLLTALFATSKTKIPFYSLEEMIYNTDYLPVILTSSAIEEYFVRSFKNEPFINATTVKSGVEFVYREKTGLIITTGIAAKYIDKNCSFTFAPYPIYSENVALAFSKRFEHKKFFNH
;
A
#
# COMPACT_ATOMS: atom_id res chain seq x y z
N MET A 1 27.39 -36.94 -35.44
CA MET A 1 28.30 -36.64 -36.56
C MET A 1 28.93 -35.28 -36.33
N ARG A 2 30.27 -35.23 -36.33
CA ARG A 2 31.17 -34.06 -36.49
C ARG A 2 31.05 -32.94 -35.44
N THR A 3 31.91 -32.93 -34.42
CA THR A 3 33.27 -32.31 -34.40
C THR A 3 33.24 -30.78 -34.53
N LEU A 4 33.54 -30.09 -33.43
CA LEU A 4 34.25 -28.80 -33.42
C LEU A 4 35.06 -28.70 -32.10
N LYS A 5 36.32 -29.14 -32.18
CA LYS A 5 37.46 -28.43 -31.61
C LYS A 5 38.20 -27.82 -32.82
N PRO A 6 38.98 -26.72 -32.72
CA PRO A 6 39.75 -26.36 -31.53
C PRO A 6 39.90 -24.84 -31.20
N LEU A 7 40.53 -24.58 -30.04
CA LEU A 7 41.47 -23.49 -29.73
C LEU A 7 41.00 -22.02 -29.80
N ILE A 8 41.10 -21.33 -28.65
CA ILE A 8 41.78 -20.04 -28.37
C ILE A 8 41.45 -19.74 -26.89
N SER A 9 42.19 -20.34 -25.96
CA SER A 9 43.20 -19.65 -25.14
C SER A 9 42.69 -18.35 -24.50
N ASN A 10 42.21 -18.44 -23.26
CA ASN A 10 42.42 -17.38 -22.27
C ASN A 10 42.81 -18.06 -20.96
N PHE A 11 44.08 -18.44 -20.87
CA PHE A 11 44.72 -18.72 -19.59
C PHE A 11 44.83 -17.39 -18.84
N MET A 12 44.12 -17.23 -17.73
CA MET A 12 44.46 -16.20 -16.74
C MET A 12 45.31 -16.84 -15.66
N THR A 13 46.62 -16.68 -15.80
CA THR A 13 47.60 -16.94 -14.74
C THR A 13 47.59 -15.75 -13.79
N PHE A 14 47.04 -15.90 -12.58
CA PHE A 14 47.33 -14.97 -11.48
C PHE A 14 48.71 -15.33 -10.92
N CYS A 15 49.74 -14.62 -11.40
CA CYS A 15 50.92 -14.36 -10.58
C CYS A 15 50.76 -12.95 -10.04
N ALA A 16 50.57 -12.83 -8.73
CA ALA A 16 50.34 -11.55 -8.08
C ALA A 16 51.65 -10.75 -8.03
N ASP A 17 51.86 -9.88 -9.02
CA ASP A 17 52.52 -8.62 -8.78
C ASP A 17 51.44 -7.60 -8.35
N ASN A 18 51.59 -7.11 -7.11
CA ASN A 18 50.98 -5.91 -6.54
C ASN A 18 49.53 -5.86 -6.03
N THR A 19 48.86 -6.98 -5.71
CA THR A 19 47.78 -6.94 -4.69
C THR A 19 47.83 -8.14 -3.76
N ALA A 20 48.05 -7.85 -2.48
CA ALA A 20 48.35 -8.77 -1.37
C ALA A 20 47.53 -10.07 -1.34
N ILE A 21 48.22 -11.21 -1.50
CA ILE A 21 47.78 -12.49 -0.94
C ILE A 21 48.44 -12.59 0.44
N GLU A 22 47.70 -12.30 1.50
CA GLU A 22 48.19 -12.51 2.87
C GLU A 22 48.07 -14.00 3.23
N LYS A 23 49.22 -14.62 3.54
CA LYS A 23 49.32 -15.99 4.00
C LYS A 23 49.21 -16.01 5.51
N TYR A 24 48.14 -16.61 6.04
CA TYR A 24 48.00 -16.87 7.47
C TYR A 24 48.23 -18.37 7.73
N THR A 25 49.29 -18.68 8.49
CA THR A 25 49.56 -20.02 9.02
C THR A 25 49.26 -20.01 10.51
N GLU A 26 48.29 -20.79 10.96
CA GLU A 26 48.07 -21.07 12.39
C GLU A 26 48.94 -22.26 12.79
N ASP A 27 49.91 -22.03 13.69
CA ASP A 27 50.55 -23.10 14.47
C ASP A 27 49.74 -23.31 15.74
N VAL A 28 49.04 -24.45 15.84
CA VAL A 28 48.05 -24.76 16.89
C VAL A 28 48.66 -24.84 18.31
N GLN A 29 49.99 -24.81 18.45
CA GLN A 29 50.64 -25.01 19.76
C GLN A 29 51.22 -23.74 20.40
N ARG A 30 51.35 -22.61 19.70
CA ARG A 30 51.81 -21.34 20.28
C ARG A 30 51.10 -20.21 19.55
N GLY A 31 50.15 -19.54 20.20
CA GLY A 31 49.32 -18.47 19.62
C GLY A 31 50.10 -17.22 19.19
N SER A 32 50.92 -17.33 18.16
CA SER A 32 51.69 -16.24 17.55
C SER A 32 51.65 -16.38 16.02
N VAL A 33 51.21 -15.31 15.34
CA VAL A 33 51.11 -15.23 13.88
C VAL A 33 52.45 -14.78 13.30
N PHE A 34 53.08 -15.61 12.47
CA PHE A 34 54.28 -15.24 11.71
C PHE A 34 53.94 -15.01 10.23
N GLY A 35 54.32 -13.85 9.70
CA GLY A 35 54.22 -13.54 8.29
C GLY A 35 55.45 -14.06 7.52
N VAL A 36 55.27 -15.08 6.67
CA VAL A 36 56.29 -15.53 5.72
C VAL A 36 55.79 -15.28 4.29
N ARG A 37 56.50 -14.44 3.54
CA ARG A 37 56.24 -14.19 2.11
C ARG A 37 56.82 -15.34 1.27
N SER A 38 55.96 -16.21 0.75
CA SER A 38 56.29 -17.06 -0.40
C SER A 38 55.16 -17.02 -1.42
N VAL A 39 55.53 -16.75 -2.69
CA VAL A 39 54.59 -16.56 -3.81
C VAL A 39 54.16 -17.93 -4.35
N ILE A 40 52.86 -18.20 -4.32
CA ILE A 40 52.26 -19.39 -4.95
C ILE A 40 51.33 -18.89 -6.04
N CYS A 41 51.63 -19.17 -7.31
CA CYS A 41 50.70 -18.87 -8.41
C CYS A 41 49.71 -20.04 -8.56
N VAL A 42 48.41 -19.75 -8.56
CA VAL A 42 47.34 -20.72 -8.80
C VAL A 42 46.55 -20.28 -10.02
N SER A 43 46.53 -21.11 -11.07
CA SER A 43 45.73 -20.87 -12.28
C SER A 43 44.38 -21.57 -12.16
N PHE A 44 43.28 -20.84 -12.30
CA PHE A 44 41.92 -21.40 -12.30
C PHE A 44 41.33 -21.40 -13.71
N THR A 45 40.71 -22.50 -14.12
CA THR A 45 39.83 -22.56 -15.29
C THR A 45 38.37 -22.50 -14.83
N ALA A 46 37.84 -21.31 -14.61
CA ALA A 46 36.41 -21.14 -14.28
C ALA A 46 35.88 -19.80 -14.76
N ALA A 47 35.08 -19.82 -15.83
CA ALA A 47 34.42 -18.65 -16.42
C ALA A 47 33.35 -18.00 -15.49
N ASN A 48 32.98 -18.63 -14.37
CA ASN A 48 31.86 -18.20 -13.50
C ASN A 48 32.26 -17.64 -12.13
N LEU A 49 33.55 -17.55 -11.80
CA LEU A 49 34.00 -17.10 -10.46
C LEU A 49 34.01 -15.57 -10.29
N TYR A 50 34.11 -14.82 -11.39
CA TYR A 50 34.34 -13.37 -11.35
C TYR A 50 33.07 -12.52 -11.19
N GLN A 51 31.88 -13.07 -11.46
CA GLN A 51 30.65 -12.26 -11.44
C GLN A 51 30.12 -11.95 -10.02
N ASN A 52 30.54 -12.70 -8.99
CA ASN A 52 29.96 -12.59 -7.64
C ASN A 52 30.95 -12.42 -6.48
N CYS A 53 32.27 -12.41 -6.70
CA CYS A 53 33.24 -12.27 -5.61
C CYS A 53 34.45 -11.39 -5.98
N PRO A 54 34.61 -10.19 -5.40
CA PRO A 54 35.74 -9.30 -5.67
C PRO A 54 37.03 -9.67 -4.91
N ARG A 55 36.94 -10.47 -3.84
CA ARG A 55 38.11 -10.98 -3.08
C ARG A 55 37.95 -12.46 -2.73
N ILE A 56 39.03 -13.21 -2.94
CA ILE A 56 39.11 -14.66 -2.69
C ILE A 56 40.19 -14.88 -1.64
N THR A 57 39.86 -15.61 -0.58
CA THR A 57 40.82 -15.98 0.47
C THR A 57 41.05 -17.48 0.48
N LEU A 58 42.32 -17.87 0.44
CA LEU A 58 42.76 -19.26 0.43
C LEU A 58 43.16 -19.69 1.84
N LEU A 59 42.44 -20.67 2.39
CA LEU A 59 42.77 -21.32 3.66
C LEU A 59 43.32 -22.71 3.39
N ILE A 60 44.57 -22.94 3.81
CA ILE A 60 45.26 -24.23 3.69
C ILE A 60 45.46 -24.75 5.12
N SER A 61 44.80 -25.84 5.48
CA SER A 61 45.05 -26.53 6.75
C SER A 61 45.96 -27.75 6.54
N ASN A 62 46.94 -27.90 7.45
CA ASN A 62 48.06 -28.86 7.43
C ASN A 62 48.98 -28.75 6.21
N LEU A 63 50.12 -28.07 6.42
CA LEU A 63 51.21 -27.99 5.47
C LEU A 63 52.35 -28.93 5.91
N GLN A 64 52.36 -30.16 5.41
CA GLN A 64 53.63 -30.90 5.33
C GLN A 64 54.47 -30.32 4.18
N LYS A 65 55.76 -30.05 4.47
CA LYS A 65 56.73 -29.32 3.64
C LYS A 65 56.93 -29.83 2.20
N ASP A 66 56.43 -31.03 1.87
CA ASP A 66 56.81 -31.74 0.65
C ASP A 66 55.87 -31.52 -0.56
N MET A 67 54.80 -30.73 -0.43
CA MET A 67 53.86 -30.53 -1.56
C MET A 67 54.39 -29.65 -2.69
N PHE A 68 55.39 -28.78 -2.48
CA PHE A 68 55.79 -27.78 -3.48
C PHE A 68 56.96 -28.20 -4.40
N SER A 69 57.41 -29.47 -4.33
CA SER A 69 58.51 -29.98 -5.15
C SER A 69 58.11 -30.35 -6.60
N LYS A 70 56.82 -30.56 -6.88
CA LYS A 70 56.36 -30.91 -8.25
C LYS A 70 55.74 -29.72 -8.97
N LYS A 71 56.30 -29.38 -10.14
CA LYS A 71 55.76 -28.41 -11.08
C LYS A 71 54.46 -28.95 -11.69
N ASN A 72 53.38 -28.22 -11.44
CA ASN A 72 52.00 -28.39 -11.94
C ASN A 72 51.15 -29.46 -11.25
N PHE A 73 50.13 -28.98 -10.53
CA PHE A 73 49.07 -29.80 -9.95
C PHE A 73 47.71 -29.31 -10.46
N GLU A 74 46.94 -30.21 -11.06
CA GLU A 74 45.51 -30.00 -11.31
C GLU A 74 44.72 -30.60 -10.13
N VAL A 75 43.82 -29.80 -9.55
CA VAL A 75 42.99 -30.22 -8.43
C VAL A 75 41.54 -29.86 -8.72
N GLU A 76 40.66 -30.85 -8.71
CA GLU A 76 39.22 -30.64 -8.82
C GLU A 76 38.65 -30.19 -7.47
N PHE A 77 37.86 -29.11 -7.52
CA PHE A 77 37.16 -28.56 -6.36
C PHE A 77 35.69 -28.97 -6.40
N LYS A 78 35.16 -29.44 -5.26
CA LYS A 78 33.73 -29.69 -5.11
C LYS A 78 33.03 -28.44 -4.58
N TYR A 79 31.93 -28.07 -5.23
CA TYR A 79 31.08 -26.92 -4.86
C TYR A 79 30.04 -27.33 -3.82
N LEU A 80 30.08 -26.72 -2.64
CA LEU A 80 29.05 -26.85 -1.60
C LEU A 80 28.41 -25.48 -1.35
N GLY A 81 27.79 -24.91 -2.37
CA GLY A 81 27.10 -23.62 -2.28
C GLY A 81 28.06 -22.44 -2.15
N ASN A 82 28.53 -22.10 -0.94
CA ASN A 82 29.34 -20.89 -0.71
C ASN A 82 30.83 -21.17 -0.42
N ARG A 83 31.25 -22.43 -0.57
CA ARG A 83 32.62 -22.87 -0.30
C ARG A 83 33.06 -23.86 -1.36
N TRP A 84 34.29 -23.70 -1.82
CA TRP A 84 34.97 -24.70 -2.63
C TRP A 84 35.96 -25.43 -1.74
N PHE A 85 35.88 -26.75 -1.71
CA PHE A 85 36.82 -27.55 -0.94
C PHE A 85 37.41 -28.66 -1.80
N THR A 86 38.66 -28.99 -1.50
CA THR A 86 39.31 -30.18 -2.01
C THR A 86 40.09 -30.83 -0.87
N LYS A 87 40.01 -32.15 -0.79
CA LYS A 87 40.66 -32.96 0.24
C LYS A 87 41.54 -33.99 -0.44
N LYS A 88 42.85 -33.95 -0.16
CA LYS A 88 43.81 -34.95 -0.65
C LYS A 88 44.68 -35.37 0.54
N GLY A 89 44.49 -36.60 1.02
CA GLY A 89 45.10 -37.08 2.27
C GLY A 89 44.59 -36.32 3.51
N ASN A 90 45.50 -35.89 4.39
CA ASN A 90 45.20 -35.11 5.59
C ASN A 90 45.10 -33.59 5.34
N ASN A 91 45.31 -33.14 4.10
CA ASN A 91 45.35 -31.72 3.79
C ASN A 91 44.03 -31.29 3.13
N VAL A 92 43.45 -30.20 3.62
CA VAL A 92 42.21 -29.62 3.12
C VAL A 92 42.50 -28.21 2.65
N VAL A 93 42.18 -27.92 1.39
CA VAL A 93 42.26 -26.57 0.83
C VAL A 93 40.84 -26.06 0.66
N THR A 94 40.54 -24.94 1.32
CA THR A 94 39.22 -24.31 1.29
C THR A 94 39.33 -22.91 0.71
N ILE A 95 38.49 -22.62 -0.28
CA ILE A 95 38.36 -21.30 -0.91
C ILE A 95 37.06 -20.67 -0.43
N MET A 96 37.14 -19.49 0.17
CA MET A 96 35.97 -18.72 0.63
C MET A 96 35.98 -17.32 0.02
N CYS A 97 34.79 -16.78 -0.28
CA CYS A 97 34.62 -15.37 -0.64
C CYS A 97 34.57 -14.50 0.62
N THR A 98 35.39 -13.45 0.65
CA THR A 98 35.75 -12.74 1.90
C THR A 98 34.71 -11.76 2.42
N ASP A 99 33.59 -11.53 1.72
CA ASP A 99 32.60 -10.54 2.18
C ASP A 99 31.92 -10.97 3.50
N GLN A 100 31.86 -12.25 3.85
CA GLN A 100 31.20 -12.67 5.11
C GLN A 100 32.11 -12.68 6.35
N ILE A 101 33.44 -12.74 6.21
CA ILE A 101 34.33 -12.87 7.37
C ILE A 101 34.64 -11.49 8.00
N ILE A 102 34.66 -10.42 7.20
CA ILE A 102 34.82 -9.04 7.71
C ILE A 102 33.51 -8.52 8.33
N LEU A 103 32.35 -9.02 7.88
CA LEU A 103 31.04 -8.65 8.46
C LEU A 103 30.83 -9.21 9.89
N ALA A 104 31.53 -10.26 10.29
CA ALA A 104 31.31 -10.92 11.59
C ALA A 104 32.19 -10.40 12.74
N LYS A 105 33.17 -9.52 12.48
CA LYS A 105 34.20 -9.14 13.48
C LYS A 105 34.45 -7.66 13.69
N ASN A 106 33.64 -6.78 13.10
CA ASN A 106 33.57 -5.41 13.59
C ASN A 106 32.65 -5.40 14.80
N ASN A 107 33.21 -5.56 16.00
CA ASN A 107 32.51 -5.20 17.23
C ASN A 107 32.05 -3.75 17.08
N PHE A 108 30.74 -3.53 16.97
CA PHE A 108 30.16 -2.20 17.03
C PHE A 108 30.44 -1.64 18.42
N SER A 109 31.54 -0.90 18.56
CA SER A 109 31.97 -0.31 19.82
C SER A 109 31.04 0.81 20.28
N LYS A 110 30.18 1.32 19.39
CA LYS A 110 29.21 2.39 19.64
C LYS A 110 27.81 1.94 19.27
N ALA A 111 26.84 2.28 20.14
CA ALA A 111 25.43 2.06 19.85
C ALA A 111 24.99 2.91 18.66
N ILE A 112 24.24 2.28 17.74
CA ILE A 112 23.72 2.94 16.54
C ILE A 112 22.49 3.75 16.92
N LYS A 113 22.48 5.04 16.56
CA LYS A 113 21.37 5.94 16.90
C LYS A 113 20.27 5.85 15.85
N VAL A 114 19.06 5.55 16.30
CA VAL A 114 17.89 5.38 15.43
C VAL A 114 16.84 6.44 15.75
N SER A 115 16.55 7.34 14.81
CA SER A 115 15.44 8.29 14.91
C SER A 115 14.14 7.64 14.47
N ALA A 116 13.08 7.82 15.26
CA ALA A 116 11.75 7.30 14.96
C ALA A 116 10.64 8.28 15.34
N LYS A 117 9.58 8.28 14.54
CA LYS A 117 8.30 8.95 14.82
C LYS A 117 7.23 7.91 15.15
N ALA A 118 6.47 8.16 16.21
CA ALA A 118 5.32 7.33 16.55
C ALA A 118 4.28 7.38 15.42
N LEU A 119 3.94 6.21 14.88
CA LEU A 119 2.98 6.04 13.80
C LEU A 119 2.16 4.77 14.02
N PRO A 120 1.21 4.80 14.95
CA PRO A 120 0.42 3.62 15.26
C PRO A 120 -0.53 3.26 14.09
N PRO A 121 -0.77 1.96 13.83
CA PRO A 121 -0.34 0.79 14.61
C PRO A 121 1.09 0.29 14.29
N ARG A 122 1.79 0.86 13.31
CA ARG A 122 3.07 0.32 12.81
C ARG A 122 4.26 0.59 13.75
N ILE A 123 4.33 1.78 14.33
CA ILE A 123 5.42 2.20 15.23
C ILE A 123 4.80 2.76 16.50
N LEU A 124 5.05 2.08 17.61
CA LEU A 124 4.69 2.51 18.96
C LEU A 124 5.98 2.93 19.66
N LEU A 125 6.00 4.13 20.24
CA LEU A 125 7.12 4.60 21.04
C LEU A 125 6.68 4.66 22.49
N THR A 126 7.24 3.78 23.33
CA THR A 126 7.02 3.77 24.77
C THR A 126 8.26 4.31 25.47
N SER A 127 8.09 5.08 26.54
CA SER A 127 9.21 5.53 27.36
C SER A 127 9.30 4.64 28.59
N LYS A 128 10.41 3.90 28.74
CA LYS A 128 10.73 3.13 29.96
C LYS A 128 12.09 3.60 30.48
N ASN A 129 12.16 3.95 31.78
CA ASN A 129 13.42 4.34 32.44
C ASN A 129 14.21 5.45 31.71
N LYS A 130 13.52 6.50 31.23
CA LYS A 130 14.10 7.62 30.44
C LYS A 130 14.73 7.23 29.10
N LYS A 131 14.55 5.98 28.65
CA LYS A 131 14.90 5.53 27.29
C LYS A 131 13.64 5.27 26.48
N TRP A 132 13.69 5.59 25.19
CA TRP A 132 12.62 5.26 24.26
C TRP A 132 12.77 3.83 23.80
N ILE A 133 11.67 3.09 23.77
CA ILE A 133 11.58 1.74 23.23
C ILE A 133 10.60 1.80 22.06
N MET A 134 11.01 1.21 20.96
CA MET A 134 10.20 1.09 19.76
C MET A 134 9.57 -0.29 19.69
N GLU A 135 8.25 -0.30 19.63
CA GLU A 135 7.42 -1.50 19.49
C GLU A 135 6.65 -1.41 18.16
N GLY A 136 6.05 -2.53 17.75
CA GLY A 136 5.37 -2.66 16.45
C GLY A 136 6.28 -3.23 15.35
N TYR A 137 5.90 -3.02 14.08
CA TYR A 137 6.58 -3.61 12.93
C TYR A 137 8.07 -3.26 12.88
N CYS A 138 8.40 -1.97 12.98
CA CYS A 138 9.80 -1.53 12.93
C CYS A 138 10.55 -1.95 14.21
N GLY A 139 9.89 -1.96 15.38
CA GLY A 139 10.48 -2.47 16.62
C GLY A 139 10.92 -3.94 16.53
N HIS A 140 10.07 -4.79 15.97
CA HIS A 140 10.39 -6.20 15.74
C HIS A 140 11.50 -6.38 14.69
N LEU A 141 11.53 -5.53 13.65
CA LEU A 141 12.61 -5.56 12.67
C LEU A 141 13.98 -5.25 13.31
N PHE A 142 14.04 -4.22 14.16
CA PHE A 142 15.28 -3.88 14.86
C PHE A 142 15.68 -4.90 15.92
N SER A 143 14.73 -5.59 16.58
CA SER A 143 15.06 -6.67 17.51
C SER A 143 15.67 -7.87 16.78
N ILE A 144 15.22 -8.18 15.56
CA ILE A 144 15.84 -9.20 14.70
C ILE A 144 17.28 -8.80 14.35
N PHE A 145 17.51 -7.54 13.97
CA PHE A 145 18.87 -7.06 13.69
C PHE A 145 19.78 -7.12 14.91
N GLN A 146 19.27 -6.73 16.08
CA GLN A 146 20.00 -6.79 17.33
C GLN A 146 20.43 -8.22 17.67
N ASN A 147 19.52 -9.20 17.52
CA ASN A 147 19.81 -10.60 17.82
C ASN A 147 20.72 -11.26 16.78
N LYS A 148 20.55 -10.96 15.49
CA LYS A 148 21.30 -11.58 14.41
C LYS A 148 22.74 -11.05 14.32
N PHE A 149 22.93 -9.77 14.57
CA PHE A 149 24.22 -9.10 14.39
C PHE A 149 24.91 -8.69 15.70
N ASN A 150 24.27 -8.92 16.85
CA ASN A 150 24.76 -8.53 18.17
C ASN A 150 25.08 -7.02 18.26
N ILE A 151 24.21 -6.18 17.72
CA ILE A 151 24.35 -4.71 17.66
C ILE A 151 23.45 -4.06 18.71
N SER A 152 23.94 -3.02 19.37
CA SER A 152 23.11 -2.18 20.25
C SER A 152 22.52 -0.98 19.51
N PHE A 153 21.21 -0.77 19.67
CA PHE A 153 20.50 0.39 19.12
C PHE A 153 20.10 1.36 20.24
N GLU A 154 20.28 2.64 19.99
CA GLU A 154 19.79 3.73 20.84
C GLU A 154 18.66 4.45 20.11
N MET A 155 17.43 4.35 20.64
CA MET A 155 16.27 4.99 20.03
C MET A 155 16.17 6.45 20.46
N LEU A 156 16.09 7.33 19.46
CA LEU A 156 15.85 8.76 19.61
C LEU A 156 14.46 9.09 19.09
N LYS A 157 13.69 9.81 19.91
CA LYS A 157 12.43 10.41 19.47
C LYS A 157 12.77 11.74 18.80
N THR A 158 12.29 11.93 17.58
CA THR A 158 12.45 13.19 16.84
C THR A 158 11.90 14.38 17.62
N GLU A 159 12.69 15.45 17.74
CA GLU A 159 12.33 16.67 18.49
C GLU A 159 11.06 17.34 17.93
N SER A 160 10.96 17.44 16.60
CA SER A 160 9.82 18.09 15.93
C SER A 160 8.58 17.19 15.81
N GLY A 161 8.67 15.89 16.10
CA GLY A 161 7.57 14.94 15.89
C GLY A 161 7.10 14.81 14.44
N SER A 162 7.91 15.21 13.46
CA SER A 162 7.58 15.22 12.02
C SER A 162 8.50 14.28 11.23
N PHE A 163 8.04 13.82 10.05
CA PHE A 163 8.89 13.01 9.16
C PHE A 163 10.00 13.85 8.55
N GLY A 164 9.67 15.10 8.25
CA GLY A 164 10.60 16.11 7.81
C GLY A 164 10.19 16.72 6.49
N SER A 165 10.37 18.03 6.40
CA SER A 165 10.27 18.80 5.16
C SER A 165 11.51 19.67 5.01
N LEU A 166 11.85 19.96 3.75
CA LEU A 166 12.91 20.90 3.41
C LEU A 166 12.36 22.32 3.52
N LYS A 167 12.71 23.03 4.59
CA LYS A 167 12.33 24.43 4.81
C LYS A 167 13.57 25.32 4.77
N ARG A 168 13.57 26.33 3.90
CA ARG A 168 14.69 27.28 3.75
C ARG A 168 16.06 26.59 3.57
N GLY A 169 16.09 25.50 2.80
CA GLY A 169 17.30 24.72 2.53
C GLY A 169 17.78 23.81 3.67
N LYS A 170 17.06 23.74 4.81
CA LYS A 170 17.37 22.84 5.92
C LYS A 170 16.28 21.78 6.09
N TRP A 171 16.70 20.53 6.31
CA TRP A 171 15.79 19.44 6.62
C TRP A 171 15.39 19.48 8.10
N THR A 172 14.11 19.30 8.35
CA THR A 172 13.50 19.22 9.70
C THR A 172 13.06 17.78 10.00
N GLY A 173 12.67 17.49 11.25
CA GLY A 173 12.12 16.18 11.62
C GLY A 173 13.11 15.02 11.48
N MET A 174 12.59 13.80 11.27
CA MET A 174 13.41 12.59 11.12
C MET A 174 14.44 12.68 10.00
N MET A 175 14.09 13.32 8.87
CA MET A 175 15.05 13.61 7.81
C MET A 175 16.19 14.52 8.28
N GLY A 176 15.87 15.57 9.04
CA GLY A 176 16.87 16.46 9.63
C GLY A 176 17.82 15.71 10.56
N ASP A 177 17.30 14.78 11.35
CA ASP A 177 18.12 14.00 12.29
C ASP A 177 19.23 13.21 11.56
N VAL A 178 18.87 12.57 10.45
CA VAL A 178 19.80 11.74 9.67
C VAL A 178 20.75 12.58 8.81
N VAL A 179 20.27 13.68 8.25
CA VAL A 179 21.07 14.58 7.41
C VAL A 179 22.12 15.33 8.25
N HIS A 180 21.75 15.79 9.45
CA HIS A 180 22.68 16.47 10.35
C HIS A 180 23.61 15.49 11.11
N GLY A 181 23.32 14.19 11.09
CA GLY A 181 24.08 13.16 11.79
C GLY A 181 23.80 13.10 13.29
N THR A 182 22.64 13.57 13.75
CA THR A 182 22.18 13.34 15.13
C THR A 182 21.72 11.89 15.30
N ALA A 183 21.18 11.29 14.24
CA ALA A 183 20.88 9.87 14.14
C ALA A 183 21.58 9.22 12.93
N ASP A 184 21.96 7.96 13.07
CA ASP A 184 22.60 7.17 12.00
C ASP A 184 21.55 6.59 11.05
N ILE A 185 20.39 6.21 11.59
CA ILE A 185 19.28 5.56 10.88
C ILE A 185 17.97 6.27 11.22
N ALA A 186 17.12 6.55 10.21
CA ALA A 186 15.71 6.87 10.41
C ALA A 186 14.85 5.64 10.12
N ALA A 187 14.03 5.26 11.09
CA ALA A 187 13.17 4.10 10.99
C ALA A 187 11.96 4.37 10.08
N CYS A 188 11.77 3.51 9.08
CA CYS A 188 10.52 3.39 8.31
C CYS A 188 10.03 4.72 7.72
N LEU A 189 10.83 5.29 6.81
CA LEU A 189 10.60 6.57 6.15
C LEU A 189 10.26 6.36 4.66
N SER A 190 9.35 7.18 4.12
CA SER A 190 9.04 7.19 2.67
C SER A 190 10.25 7.61 1.83
N ALA A 191 10.60 6.79 0.86
CA ALA A 191 11.74 6.98 -0.04
C ALA A 191 11.36 7.86 -1.26
N THR A 192 11.19 9.16 -1.04
CA THR A 192 10.91 10.13 -2.12
C THR A 192 12.19 10.50 -2.88
N ARG A 193 12.05 10.98 -4.14
CA ARG A 193 13.20 11.43 -4.95
C ARG A 193 14.01 12.52 -4.25
N LYS A 194 13.33 13.55 -3.71
CA LYS A 194 13.98 14.65 -2.98
C LYS A 194 14.76 14.17 -1.76
N ARG A 195 14.29 13.14 -1.05
CA ARG A 195 14.99 12.62 0.14
C ARG A 195 16.21 11.78 -0.24
N LYS A 196 16.11 10.99 -1.33
CA LYS A 196 17.23 10.17 -1.85
C LYS A 196 18.47 10.99 -2.21
N ASP A 197 18.31 12.26 -2.57
CA ASP A 197 19.44 13.13 -2.88
C ASP A 197 20.31 13.44 -1.63
N TYR A 198 19.73 13.37 -0.42
CA TYR A 198 20.39 13.73 0.83
C TYR A 198 20.74 12.53 1.72
N VAL A 199 20.00 11.42 1.63
CA VAL A 199 20.21 10.21 2.45
C VAL A 199 20.14 8.95 1.58
N ASP A 200 20.82 7.90 2.02
CA ASP A 200 20.78 6.60 1.32
C ASP A 200 19.65 5.75 1.92
N PHE A 201 18.89 5.04 1.08
CA PHE A 201 17.81 4.18 1.55
C PHE A 201 18.16 2.70 1.44
N SER A 202 17.58 1.89 2.34
CA SER A 202 17.60 0.44 2.23
C SER A 202 16.70 -0.08 1.11
N GLN A 203 16.70 -1.39 0.92
CA GLN A 203 15.61 -2.05 0.20
C GLN A 203 14.26 -1.70 0.85
N SER A 204 13.22 -1.59 0.00
CA SER A 204 11.86 -1.28 0.45
C SER A 204 11.39 -2.34 1.45
N LEU A 205 10.93 -1.91 2.61
CA LEU A 205 10.34 -2.78 3.64
C LEU A 205 8.90 -3.13 3.26
N TYR A 206 8.13 -2.12 2.86
CA TYR A 206 6.74 -2.27 2.44
C TYR A 206 6.29 -1.06 1.60
N THR A 207 5.22 -1.24 0.83
CA THR A 207 4.55 -0.19 0.07
C THR A 207 3.37 0.39 0.86
N ILE A 208 3.09 1.66 0.67
CA ILE A 208 1.91 2.34 1.23
C ILE A 208 1.16 3.06 0.12
N ASP A 209 -0.17 3.03 0.19
CA ASP A 209 -1.03 3.72 -0.75
C ASP A 209 -1.69 4.91 -0.06
N PHE A 210 -1.64 6.07 -0.70
CA PHE A 210 -2.32 7.27 -0.25
C PHE A 210 -3.69 7.39 -0.90
N GLU A 211 -4.71 7.48 -0.06
CA GLU A 211 -6.11 7.59 -0.47
C GLU A 211 -6.73 8.86 0.13
N ILE A 212 -7.86 9.27 -0.42
CA ILE A 212 -8.61 10.44 0.07
C ILE A 212 -9.66 9.94 1.05
N LEU A 213 -9.53 10.32 2.32
CA LEU A 213 -10.55 10.13 3.33
C LEU A 213 -11.52 11.30 3.31
N TYR A 214 -12.81 11.03 3.13
CA TYR A 214 -13.86 12.04 3.18
C TYR A 214 -15.03 11.60 4.07
N ARG A 215 -15.81 12.57 4.53
CA ARG A 215 -17.05 12.29 5.25
C ARG A 215 -18.14 11.91 4.27
N LYS A 216 -18.75 10.76 4.48
CA LYS A 216 -20.00 10.37 3.84
C LYS A 216 -21.09 11.33 4.33
N LEU A 217 -21.55 12.19 3.43
CA LEU A 217 -22.74 12.99 3.66
C LEU A 217 -23.92 12.03 3.51
N ASP A 218 -24.42 11.51 4.64
CA ASP A 218 -25.59 10.64 4.67
C ASP A 218 -26.83 11.41 4.22
N TYR A 219 -27.01 11.58 2.91
CA TYR A 219 -28.29 11.93 2.34
C TYR A 219 -29.02 10.63 1.99
N ARG A 220 -29.54 9.96 3.02
CA ARG A 220 -30.46 8.82 2.85
C ARG A 220 -31.72 9.05 3.66
N GLU A 221 -32.36 10.19 3.43
CA GLU A 221 -33.81 10.17 3.41
C GLU A 221 -34.17 9.79 1.98
N TRP A 222 -34.76 8.62 1.78
CA TRP A 222 -35.43 8.34 0.52
C TRP A 222 -36.68 9.20 0.55
N PRO A 223 -36.72 10.35 -0.14
CA PRO A 223 -37.94 11.14 -0.13
C PRO A 223 -39.06 10.27 -0.68
N PHE A 224 -40.29 10.46 -0.20
CA PHE A 224 -41.45 9.74 -0.73
C PHE A 224 -41.57 9.84 -2.27
N THR A 225 -41.01 10.91 -2.86
CA THR A 225 -40.90 11.10 -4.31
C THR A 225 -40.08 10.03 -5.03
N TYR A 226 -39.26 9.24 -4.32
CA TYR A 226 -38.50 8.15 -4.91
C TYR A 226 -39.42 7.05 -5.46
N PHE A 227 -40.55 6.77 -4.81
CA PHE A 227 -41.54 5.80 -5.30
C PHE A 227 -42.16 6.22 -6.63
N LEU A 228 -42.36 7.54 -6.83
CA LEU A 228 -42.89 8.09 -8.08
C LEU A 228 -41.91 8.03 -9.25
N LYS A 229 -40.61 7.79 -8.98
CA LYS A 229 -39.54 7.74 -9.99
C LYS A 229 -39.63 6.53 -10.93
N ALA A 230 -40.38 5.49 -10.55
CA ALA A 230 -40.55 4.29 -11.37
C ALA A 230 -41.21 4.58 -12.73
N PHE A 231 -42.12 5.56 -12.78
CA PHE A 231 -42.73 6.03 -14.02
C PHE A 231 -42.43 7.50 -14.28
N SER A 232 -42.39 7.88 -15.55
CA SER A 232 -42.25 9.28 -15.92
C SER A 232 -43.53 10.05 -15.58
N LYS A 233 -43.42 11.37 -15.39
CA LYS A 233 -44.58 12.25 -15.13
C LYS A 233 -45.70 12.06 -16.16
N ASN A 234 -45.35 11.86 -17.44
CA ASN A 234 -46.31 11.68 -18.52
C ASN A 234 -47.10 10.37 -18.40
N VAL A 235 -46.44 9.29 -17.96
CA VAL A 235 -47.10 8.00 -17.72
C VAL A 235 -48.06 8.10 -16.54
N TRP A 236 -47.67 8.74 -15.44
CA TRP A 236 -48.57 9.00 -14.30
C TRP A 236 -49.82 9.79 -14.70
N LEU A 237 -49.64 10.86 -15.49
CA LEU A 237 -50.76 11.64 -16.03
C LEU A 237 -51.66 10.80 -16.96
N SER A 238 -51.07 9.90 -17.74
CA SER A 238 -51.83 9.01 -18.64
C SER A 238 -52.65 8.00 -17.85
N ILE A 239 -52.07 7.40 -16.79
CA ILE A 239 -52.78 6.51 -15.87
C ILE A 239 -53.95 7.26 -15.23
N PHE A 240 -53.73 8.48 -14.73
CA PHE A 240 -54.78 9.29 -14.14
C PHE A 240 -55.89 9.62 -15.15
N GLY A 241 -55.53 9.99 -16.38
CA GLY A 241 -56.48 10.26 -17.46
C GLY A 241 -57.31 9.05 -17.85
N ILE A 242 -56.69 7.88 -18.03
CA ILE A 242 -57.39 6.62 -18.36
C ILE A 242 -58.36 6.23 -17.25
N ASN A 243 -57.96 6.36 -15.98
CA ASN A 243 -58.84 6.09 -14.84
C ASN A 243 -60.07 7.00 -14.83
N LEU A 244 -59.88 8.31 -15.07
CA LEU A 244 -60.98 9.28 -15.12
C LEU A 244 -61.97 8.93 -16.24
N ILE A 245 -61.47 8.59 -17.43
CA ILE A 245 -62.31 8.19 -18.58
C ILE A 245 -63.15 6.95 -18.23
N ILE A 246 -62.55 5.94 -17.57
CA ILE A 246 -63.26 4.71 -17.22
C ILE A 246 -64.32 4.97 -16.16
N ILE A 247 -64.01 5.76 -15.13
CA ILE A 247 -64.99 6.16 -14.10
C ILE A 247 -66.17 6.89 -14.75
N PHE A 248 -65.90 7.78 -15.70
CA PHE A 248 -66.94 8.50 -16.45
C PHE A 248 -67.82 7.55 -17.29
N ILE A 249 -67.22 6.59 -17.99
CA ILE A 249 -67.96 5.59 -18.77
C ILE A 249 -68.85 4.74 -17.86
N VAL A 250 -68.33 4.29 -16.72
CA VAL A 250 -69.10 3.49 -15.76
C VAL A 250 -70.28 4.29 -15.23
N GLN A 251 -70.05 5.53 -14.78
CA GLN A 251 -71.08 6.45 -14.27
C GLN A 251 -72.15 6.79 -15.32
N PHE A 252 -71.75 6.94 -16.58
CA PHE A 252 -72.67 7.18 -17.69
C PHE A 252 -73.59 5.99 -17.92
N VAL A 253 -73.05 4.77 -17.87
CA VAL A 253 -73.82 3.54 -18.11
C VAL A 253 -74.75 3.20 -16.93
N THR A 254 -74.35 3.51 -15.70
CA THR A 254 -75.18 3.25 -14.50
C THR A 254 -76.26 4.32 -14.27
N CYS A 255 -76.36 5.36 -15.11
CA CYS A 255 -77.31 6.48 -14.96
C CYS A 255 -77.30 7.14 -13.56
N THR A 256 -76.22 6.97 -12.79
CA THR A 256 -76.04 7.52 -11.43
C THR A 256 -75.51 8.96 -11.44
N PHE A 257 -75.47 9.60 -12.61
CA PHE A 257 -74.85 10.88 -12.89
C PHE A 257 -75.22 12.02 -11.91
N PHE A 258 -76.41 11.97 -11.32
CA PHE A 258 -76.93 13.01 -10.44
C PHE A 258 -76.80 12.74 -8.93
N THR A 259 -76.38 11.54 -8.51
CA THR A 259 -76.42 11.14 -7.09
C THR A 259 -75.06 10.82 -6.46
N ALA A 260 -73.98 10.77 -7.23
CA ALA A 260 -72.67 10.41 -6.69
C ALA A 260 -72.04 11.56 -5.88
N SER A 261 -71.65 11.26 -4.65
CA SER A 261 -70.91 12.19 -3.80
C SER A 261 -69.49 12.38 -4.33
N ILE A 262 -68.96 13.60 -4.26
CA ILE A 262 -67.55 13.91 -4.58
C ILE A 262 -66.60 12.99 -3.79
N VAL A 263 -67.00 12.58 -2.57
CA VAL A 263 -66.25 11.65 -1.72
C VAL A 263 -66.14 10.25 -2.33
N GLU A 264 -67.19 9.78 -2.99
CA GLU A 264 -67.26 8.48 -3.67
C GLU A 264 -66.41 8.48 -4.94
N LEU A 265 -66.39 9.61 -5.66
CA LEU A 265 -65.50 9.82 -6.80
C LEU A 265 -64.03 9.86 -6.38
N ILE A 266 -63.70 10.52 -5.26
CA ILE A 266 -62.34 10.52 -4.69
C ILE A 266 -61.94 9.12 -4.22
N TYR A 267 -62.84 8.37 -3.59
CA TYR A 267 -62.59 6.99 -3.14
C TYR A 267 -62.32 6.05 -4.33
N ASN A 268 -63.13 6.16 -5.40
CA ASN A 268 -62.96 5.39 -6.63
C ASN A 268 -61.65 5.73 -7.38
N ILE A 269 -61.22 7.00 -7.35
CA ILE A 269 -59.93 7.44 -7.90
C ILE A 269 -58.75 6.98 -7.03
N LEU A 270 -58.88 7.01 -5.71
CA LEU A 270 -57.77 6.67 -4.81
C LEU A 270 -57.55 5.16 -4.74
N LEU A 271 -58.63 4.37 -4.82
CA LEU A 271 -58.53 2.93 -4.69
C LEU A 271 -58.13 2.20 -5.95
N CYS A 272 -58.43 2.72 -7.15
CA CYS A 272 -57.99 2.23 -8.47
C CYS A 272 -57.66 0.72 -8.52
N TRP A 273 -58.50 -0.09 -7.87
CA TRP A 273 -58.38 -1.52 -7.83
C TRP A 273 -59.49 -1.96 -8.75
N PRO A 274 -59.16 -2.57 -9.89
CA PRO A 274 -60.16 -3.07 -10.82
C PRO A 274 -61.23 -3.94 -10.15
N ILE A 275 -60.88 -4.56 -9.01
CA ILE A 275 -61.74 -5.37 -8.14
C ILE A 275 -62.80 -4.55 -7.38
N VAL A 276 -62.47 -3.35 -6.88
CA VAL A 276 -63.40 -2.50 -6.10
C VAL A 276 -64.49 -1.95 -7.00
N LEU A 277 -64.15 -1.55 -8.23
CA LEU A 277 -65.10 -1.07 -9.24
C LEU A 277 -66.10 -2.14 -9.70
N LEU A 278 -65.83 -3.43 -9.46
CA LEU A 278 -66.73 -4.53 -9.79
C LEU A 278 -67.71 -4.85 -8.66
N GLY A 279 -67.39 -4.48 -7.42
CA GLY A 279 -68.20 -4.77 -6.23
C GLY A 279 -69.54 -4.04 -6.21
N ASP A 280 -69.59 -2.83 -6.80
CA ASP A 280 -70.77 -1.96 -6.75
C ASP A 280 -71.65 -1.99 -8.02
N LEU A 281 -71.30 -2.81 -9.02
CA LEU A 281 -72.06 -2.86 -10.27
C LEU A 281 -73.20 -3.90 -10.23
N PRO A 282 -74.46 -3.50 -10.48
CA PRO A 282 -75.54 -4.46 -10.66
C PRO A 282 -75.24 -5.32 -11.90
N PHE A 283 -75.25 -6.65 -11.73
CA PHE A 283 -74.88 -7.66 -12.73
C PHE A 283 -75.68 -7.62 -14.06
N SER A 284 -76.69 -6.74 -14.17
CA SER A 284 -77.63 -6.59 -15.29
C SER A 284 -77.10 -5.75 -16.48
N SER A 285 -75.85 -5.26 -16.45
CA SER A 285 -75.28 -4.45 -17.53
C SER A 285 -74.91 -5.23 -18.81
N ILE A 286 -74.91 -4.50 -19.95
CA ILE A 286 -74.73 -4.91 -21.35
C ILE A 286 -73.46 -5.78 -21.55
N ARG A 287 -73.54 -6.85 -22.36
CA ARG A 287 -72.44 -7.81 -22.59
C ARG A 287 -71.11 -7.18 -23.04
N SER A 288 -71.13 -6.14 -23.88
CA SER A 288 -69.92 -5.46 -24.37
C SER A 288 -69.13 -4.73 -23.26
N MET A 289 -69.84 -4.19 -22.26
CA MET A 289 -69.24 -3.48 -21.13
C MET A 289 -68.45 -4.43 -20.23
N LYS A 290 -68.93 -5.67 -20.06
CA LYS A 290 -68.23 -6.73 -19.32
C LYS A 290 -66.87 -7.06 -19.96
N PHE A 291 -66.81 -7.16 -21.29
CA PHE A 291 -65.54 -7.39 -22.00
C PHE A 291 -64.56 -6.22 -21.84
N CYS A 292 -65.06 -4.98 -21.92
CA CYS A 292 -64.22 -3.79 -21.72
C CYS A 292 -63.64 -3.72 -20.31
N LEU A 293 -64.45 -4.03 -19.29
CA LEU A 293 -63.97 -4.11 -17.90
C LEU A 293 -62.93 -5.23 -17.72
N ILE A 294 -63.16 -6.43 -18.26
CA ILE A 294 -62.19 -7.53 -18.17
C ILE A 294 -60.86 -7.15 -18.83
N PHE A 295 -60.89 -6.52 -20.00
CA PHE A 295 -59.69 -6.04 -20.66
C PHE A 295 -58.95 -4.99 -19.82
N TYR A 296 -59.69 -4.06 -19.23
CA TYR A 296 -59.13 -3.08 -18.30
C TYR A 296 -58.46 -3.73 -17.08
N MET A 297 -59.09 -4.75 -16.48
CA MET A 297 -58.53 -5.51 -15.35
C MET A 297 -57.18 -6.13 -15.72
N MET A 298 -57.10 -6.78 -16.88
CA MET A 298 -55.87 -7.41 -17.35
C MET A 298 -54.78 -6.37 -17.62
N SER A 299 -55.14 -5.25 -18.26
CA SER A 299 -54.22 -4.13 -18.50
C SER A 299 -53.71 -3.50 -17.20
N SER A 300 -54.57 -3.34 -16.20
CA SER A 300 -54.19 -2.79 -14.90
C SER A 300 -53.27 -3.73 -14.11
N MET A 301 -53.52 -5.04 -14.16
CA MET A 301 -52.65 -6.04 -13.53
C MET A 301 -51.27 -6.10 -14.22
N MET A 302 -51.24 -5.98 -15.54
CA MET A 302 -49.99 -5.87 -16.30
C MET A 302 -49.23 -4.58 -15.96
N LEU A 303 -49.92 -3.44 -15.84
CA LEU A 303 -49.29 -2.19 -15.44
C LEU A 303 -48.71 -2.27 -14.02
N LEU A 304 -49.42 -2.91 -13.10
CA LEU A 304 -48.96 -3.13 -11.73
C LEU A 304 -47.71 -4.02 -11.69
N SER A 305 -47.66 -5.11 -12.48
CA SER A 305 -46.48 -5.97 -12.54
C SER A 305 -45.27 -5.27 -13.16
N VAL A 306 -45.49 -4.42 -14.16
CA VAL A 306 -44.43 -3.57 -14.74
C VAL A 306 -43.94 -2.56 -13.71
N TYR A 307 -44.84 -1.90 -12.98
CA TYR A 307 -44.48 -0.96 -11.91
C TYR A 307 -43.64 -1.65 -10.82
N THR A 308 -44.07 -2.81 -10.33
CA THR A 308 -43.33 -3.54 -9.30
C THR A 308 -41.96 -3.99 -9.82
N SER A 309 -41.84 -4.43 -11.08
CA SER A 309 -40.56 -4.82 -11.69
C SER A 309 -39.58 -3.64 -11.88
N LEU A 310 -40.09 -2.46 -12.23
CA LEU A 310 -39.26 -1.26 -12.38
C LEU A 310 -38.82 -0.72 -11.02
N LEU A 311 -39.72 -0.76 -10.03
CA LEU A 311 -39.40 -0.36 -8.67
C LEU A 311 -38.35 -1.29 -8.05
N THR A 312 -38.47 -2.61 -8.23
CA THR A 312 -37.46 -3.58 -7.75
C THR A 312 -36.10 -3.37 -8.43
N ALA A 313 -36.07 -3.11 -9.74
CA ALA A 313 -34.84 -2.78 -10.45
C ALA A 313 -34.20 -1.46 -9.94
N LEU A 314 -35.00 -0.45 -9.61
CA LEU A 314 -34.54 0.81 -9.05
C LEU A 314 -33.95 0.66 -7.64
N PHE A 315 -34.49 -0.26 -6.82
CA PHE A 315 -33.92 -0.56 -5.51
C PHE A 315 -32.64 -1.41 -5.60
N ALA A 316 -32.59 -2.36 -6.54
CA ALA A 316 -31.41 -3.17 -6.78
C ALA A 316 -30.19 -2.33 -7.23
N THR A 317 -30.42 -1.26 -7.99
CA THR A 317 -29.36 -0.43 -8.59
C THR A 317 -29.05 0.85 -7.79
N SER A 318 -29.33 0.87 -6.49
CA SER A 318 -29.07 2.03 -5.62
C SER A 318 -27.57 2.35 -5.49
N LYS A 319 -27.06 3.15 -6.44
CA LYS A 319 -25.67 3.63 -6.41
C LYS A 319 -25.53 4.70 -5.33
N THR A 320 -24.62 4.48 -4.39
CA THR A 320 -24.14 5.55 -3.52
C THR A 320 -23.47 6.62 -4.38
N LYS A 321 -23.94 7.87 -4.31
CA LYS A 321 -23.29 8.98 -5.01
C LYS A 321 -21.91 9.22 -4.36
N ILE A 322 -20.86 8.82 -5.06
CA ILE A 322 -19.47 9.12 -4.70
C ILE A 322 -19.18 10.55 -5.17
N PRO A 323 -18.55 11.40 -4.34
CA PRO A 323 -18.30 12.79 -4.71
C PRO A 323 -17.20 12.94 -5.77
N PHE A 324 -16.18 12.08 -5.75
CA PHE A 324 -15.03 12.11 -6.68
C PHE A 324 -14.31 10.75 -6.71
N TYR A 325 -13.63 10.44 -7.83
CA TYR A 325 -12.83 9.23 -8.00
C TYR A 325 -11.31 9.49 -7.93
N SER A 326 -10.89 10.69 -8.31
CA SER A 326 -9.47 11.09 -8.38
C SER A 326 -9.20 12.38 -7.60
N LEU A 327 -7.92 12.64 -7.32
CA LEU A 327 -7.51 13.88 -6.65
C LEU A 327 -7.76 15.10 -7.55
N GLU A 328 -7.57 14.97 -8.86
CA GLU A 328 -7.81 16.01 -9.85
C GLU A 328 -9.30 16.38 -9.91
N GLU A 329 -10.18 15.37 -9.96
CA GLU A 329 -11.63 15.59 -9.94
C GLU A 329 -12.07 16.26 -8.65
N MET A 330 -11.49 15.90 -7.50
CA MET A 330 -11.78 16.54 -6.23
C MET A 330 -11.46 18.04 -6.27
N ILE A 331 -10.32 18.44 -6.83
CA ILE A 331 -9.85 19.84 -6.83
C ILE A 331 -10.59 20.69 -7.88
N TYR A 332 -10.76 20.18 -9.11
CA TYR A 332 -11.29 20.99 -10.22
C TYR A 332 -12.80 20.89 -10.40
N ASN A 333 -13.41 19.74 -10.10
CA ASN A 333 -14.82 19.49 -10.40
C ASN A 333 -15.72 19.62 -9.16
N THR A 334 -15.14 19.75 -7.96
CA THR A 334 -15.91 19.77 -6.71
C THR A 334 -15.43 20.85 -5.75
N ASP A 335 -16.29 21.28 -4.83
CA ASP A 335 -15.97 22.28 -3.79
C ASP A 335 -15.14 21.71 -2.62
N TYR A 336 -14.54 20.52 -2.78
CA TYR A 336 -13.79 19.86 -1.71
C TYR A 336 -12.35 20.38 -1.65
N LEU A 337 -11.93 20.81 -0.46
CA LEU A 337 -10.54 21.21 -0.24
C LEU A 337 -9.69 20.04 0.27
N PRO A 338 -8.47 19.84 -0.28
CA PRO A 338 -7.53 18.85 0.23
C PRO A 338 -6.95 19.28 1.58
N VAL A 339 -6.96 18.35 2.54
CA VAL A 339 -6.27 18.47 3.83
C VAL A 339 -5.01 17.62 3.77
N ILE A 340 -3.86 18.23 4.06
CA ILE A 340 -2.55 17.61 3.92
C ILE A 340 -1.79 17.68 5.23
N LEU A 341 -1.14 16.58 5.58
CA LEU A 341 -0.29 16.51 6.76
C LEU A 341 1.02 17.26 6.52
N THR A 342 1.28 18.26 7.35
CA THR A 342 2.52 19.05 7.29
C THR A 342 3.75 18.20 7.59
N SER A 343 4.87 18.54 6.94
CA SER A 343 6.16 17.86 7.05
C SER A 343 6.08 16.35 6.79
N SER A 344 5.27 15.98 5.79
CA SER A 344 5.09 14.61 5.30
C SER A 344 5.48 14.51 3.82
N ALA A 345 5.60 13.29 3.31
CA ALA A 345 5.90 13.06 1.90
C ALA A 345 4.76 13.54 0.97
N ILE A 346 3.51 13.52 1.45
CA ILE A 346 2.34 13.99 0.70
C ILE A 346 2.45 15.49 0.40
N GLU A 347 2.92 16.29 1.34
CA GLU A 347 3.14 17.72 1.13
C GLU A 347 4.15 17.97 -0.02
N GLU A 348 5.23 17.18 -0.05
CA GLU A 348 6.23 17.26 -1.13
C GLU A 348 5.65 16.88 -2.50
N TYR A 349 4.76 15.88 -2.54
CA TYR A 349 4.06 15.43 -3.74
C TYR A 349 3.05 16.49 -4.22
N PHE A 350 2.19 16.97 -3.32
CA PHE A 350 1.13 17.91 -3.67
C PHE A 350 1.67 19.22 -4.20
N VAL A 351 2.64 19.83 -3.49
CA VAL A 351 3.28 21.10 -3.94
C VAL A 351 4.00 20.94 -5.28
N ARG A 352 4.43 19.72 -5.63
CA ARG A 352 5.07 19.44 -6.90
C ARG A 352 4.06 19.27 -8.04
N SER A 353 2.97 18.55 -7.78
CA SER A 353 1.97 18.19 -8.80
C SER A 353 0.94 19.31 -9.03
N PHE A 354 0.46 19.93 -7.96
CA PHE A 354 -0.57 20.98 -7.96
C PHE A 354 0.05 22.31 -7.51
N LYS A 355 0.64 23.03 -8.46
CA LYS A 355 1.23 24.35 -8.18
C LYS A 355 0.12 25.38 -8.02
N ASN A 356 0.19 26.16 -6.94
CA ASN A 356 -0.71 27.29 -6.63
C ASN A 356 -2.15 26.92 -6.23
N GLU A 357 -2.46 25.64 -6.02
CA GLU A 357 -3.77 25.23 -5.51
C GLU A 357 -3.86 25.39 -3.98
N PRO A 358 -4.99 25.88 -3.44
CA PRO A 358 -5.18 26.03 -2.01
C PRO A 358 -5.37 24.67 -1.33
N PHE A 359 -4.75 24.49 -0.17
CA PHE A 359 -4.90 23.30 0.66
C PHE A 359 -4.82 23.65 2.15
N ILE A 360 -5.42 22.81 2.98
CA ILE A 360 -5.46 23.01 4.44
C ILE A 360 -4.34 22.19 5.08
N ASN A 361 -3.54 22.87 5.91
CA ASN A 361 -2.40 22.28 6.62
C ASN A 361 -2.81 21.67 7.95
N ALA A 362 -2.70 20.35 8.08
CA ALA A 362 -2.90 19.63 9.34
C ALA A 362 -1.56 19.24 9.98
N THR A 363 -1.36 19.56 11.26
CA THR A 363 -0.15 19.17 12.01
C THR A 363 -0.22 17.73 12.52
N THR A 364 -1.41 17.28 12.90
CA THR A 364 -1.67 15.93 13.40
C THR A 364 -2.73 15.22 12.58
N VAL A 365 -2.70 13.88 12.59
CA VAL A 365 -3.75 13.08 11.94
C VAL A 365 -5.12 13.35 12.57
N LYS A 366 -5.17 13.50 13.90
CA LYS A 366 -6.41 13.82 14.62
C LYS A 366 -7.03 15.14 14.16
N SER A 367 -6.23 16.21 14.02
CA SER A 367 -6.73 17.48 13.48
C SER A 367 -7.21 17.33 12.04
N GLY A 368 -6.52 16.53 11.21
CA GLY A 368 -6.93 16.28 9.83
C GLY A 368 -8.30 15.61 9.73
N VAL A 369 -8.55 14.59 10.56
CA VAL A 369 -9.85 13.90 10.63
C VAL A 369 -10.95 14.83 11.12
N GLU A 370 -10.64 15.73 12.04
CA GLU A 370 -11.59 16.71 12.56
C GLU A 370 -12.01 17.75 11.50
N PHE A 371 -11.09 18.20 10.64
CA PHE A 371 -11.41 19.05 9.48
C PHE A 371 -12.35 18.34 8.50
N VAL A 372 -12.09 17.07 8.19
CA VAL A 372 -12.96 16.26 7.32
C VAL A 372 -14.36 16.08 7.92
N TYR A 373 -14.45 16.04 9.25
CA TYR A 373 -15.74 15.92 9.91
C TYR A 373 -16.56 17.22 9.86
N ARG A 374 -15.91 18.37 10.05
CA ARG A 374 -16.57 19.69 10.17
C ARG A 374 -16.89 20.32 8.82
N GLU A 375 -15.99 20.19 7.86
CA GLU A 375 -16.04 20.90 6.58
C GLU A 375 -16.09 19.91 5.40
N LYS A 376 -16.48 20.40 4.20
CA LYS A 376 -16.40 19.62 2.97
C LYS A 376 -14.95 19.51 2.51
N THR A 377 -14.19 18.65 3.16
CA THR A 377 -12.76 18.48 2.90
C THR A 377 -12.39 17.01 2.76
N GLY A 378 -11.29 16.75 2.05
CA GLY A 378 -10.74 15.41 1.85
C GLY A 378 -9.33 15.31 2.44
N LEU A 379 -9.12 14.45 3.43
CA LEU A 379 -7.81 14.20 4.03
C LEU A 379 -7.04 13.16 3.22
N ILE A 380 -5.87 13.53 2.71
CA ILE A 380 -5.00 12.58 2.02
C ILE A 380 -4.20 11.80 3.05
N ILE A 381 -4.46 10.49 3.17
CA ILE A 381 -3.86 9.64 4.19
C ILE A 381 -3.86 8.17 3.76
N THR A 382 -3.03 7.36 4.40
CA THR A 382 -3.06 5.90 4.20
C THR A 382 -4.13 5.26 5.08
N THR A 383 -4.78 4.23 4.55
CA THR A 383 -5.86 3.47 5.23
C THR A 383 -5.43 2.95 6.61
N GLY A 384 -4.23 2.38 6.71
CA GLY A 384 -3.72 1.81 7.96
C GLY A 384 -3.53 2.82 9.08
N ILE A 385 -3.15 4.07 8.77
CA ILE A 385 -3.03 5.13 9.78
C ILE A 385 -4.42 5.66 10.14
N ALA A 386 -5.24 5.93 9.13
CA ALA A 386 -6.58 6.51 9.31
C ALA A 386 -7.51 5.59 10.12
N ALA A 387 -7.43 4.27 9.92
CA ALA A 387 -8.26 3.28 10.63
C ALA A 387 -8.17 3.40 12.16
N LYS A 388 -6.99 3.74 12.71
CA LYS A 388 -6.82 3.94 14.15
C LYS A 388 -7.56 5.17 14.68
N TYR A 389 -7.66 6.23 13.88
CA TYR A 389 -8.28 7.49 14.31
C TYR A 389 -9.77 7.55 14.03
N ILE A 390 -10.25 6.75 13.08
CA ILE A 390 -11.68 6.64 12.75
C ILE A 390 -12.42 5.78 13.79
N ASP A 391 -11.72 4.86 14.50
CA ASP A 391 -12.21 4.04 15.61
C ASP A 391 -13.67 3.55 15.46
N LYS A 392 -13.95 2.93 14.30
CA LYS A 392 -15.25 2.38 13.88
C LYS A 392 -16.35 3.39 13.52
N ASN A 393 -16.04 4.67 13.36
CA ASN A 393 -17.00 5.65 12.85
C ASN A 393 -17.28 5.42 11.35
N CYS A 394 -18.47 4.89 11.04
CA CYS A 394 -18.93 4.62 9.67
C CYS A 394 -19.29 5.88 8.85
N SER A 395 -19.18 7.07 9.45
CA SER A 395 -19.42 8.34 8.75
C SER A 395 -18.30 8.70 7.77
N PHE A 396 -17.15 8.02 7.84
CA PHE A 396 -16.03 8.26 6.95
C PHE A 396 -15.90 7.14 5.94
N THR A 397 -15.47 7.50 4.74
CA THR A 397 -15.17 6.53 3.69
C THR A 397 -14.01 7.03 2.84
N PHE A 398 -13.37 6.11 2.12
CA PHE A 398 -12.23 6.40 1.26
C PHE A 398 -12.69 6.52 -0.19
N ALA A 399 -11.95 7.30 -0.98
CA ALA A 399 -12.09 7.30 -2.43
C ALA A 399 -11.74 5.91 -2.99
N PRO A 400 -12.39 5.49 -4.09
CA PRO A 400 -12.26 4.13 -4.61
C PRO A 400 -10.87 3.79 -5.16
N TYR A 401 -10.09 4.79 -5.58
CA TYR A 401 -8.76 4.61 -6.14
C TYR A 401 -7.71 5.34 -5.30
N PRO A 402 -6.54 4.70 -5.05
CA PRO A 402 -5.42 5.39 -4.44
C PRO A 402 -4.83 6.41 -5.41
N ILE A 403 -4.36 7.54 -4.86
CA ILE A 403 -3.75 8.63 -5.62
C ILE A 403 -2.39 8.16 -6.15
N TYR A 404 -1.57 7.61 -5.25
CA TYR A 404 -0.25 7.09 -5.57
C TYR A 404 0.29 6.21 -4.43
N SER A 405 1.30 5.39 -4.77
CA SER A 405 1.98 4.49 -3.84
C SER A 405 3.41 4.97 -3.53
N GLU A 406 3.85 4.81 -2.29
CA GLU A 406 5.23 5.07 -1.86
C GLU A 406 5.87 3.83 -1.25
N ASN A 407 7.18 3.71 -1.46
CA ASN A 407 8.01 2.70 -0.80
C ASN A 407 8.53 3.25 0.52
N VAL A 408 8.31 2.50 1.60
CA VAL A 408 8.84 2.81 2.92
C VAL A 408 10.08 1.95 3.17
N ALA A 409 11.18 2.59 3.55
CA ALA A 409 12.48 1.96 3.77
C ALA A 409 13.19 2.54 5.00
N LEU A 410 14.32 1.95 5.38
CA LEU A 410 15.23 2.56 6.35
C LEU A 410 16.05 3.64 5.62
N ALA A 411 16.18 4.81 6.23
CA ALA A 411 17.04 5.87 5.73
C ALA A 411 18.34 5.92 6.54
N PHE A 412 19.48 5.92 5.86
CA PHE A 412 20.80 5.96 6.44
C PHE A 412 21.47 7.32 6.18
N SER A 413 22.20 7.81 7.18
CA SER A 413 23.05 8.97 6.99
C SER A 413 24.11 8.67 5.93
N LYS A 414 24.46 9.64 5.08
CA LYS A 414 25.55 9.43 4.10
C LYS A 414 26.87 9.05 4.75
N ARG A 415 27.10 9.48 6.00
CA ARG A 415 28.29 9.16 6.81
C ARG A 415 28.28 7.75 7.42
N PHE A 416 27.16 7.04 7.37
CA PHE A 416 27.03 5.72 7.97
C PHE A 416 27.76 4.66 7.13
N GLU A 417 28.78 4.02 7.69
CA GLU A 417 29.62 3.06 6.94
C GLU A 417 28.95 1.69 6.81
N HIS A 418 28.11 1.31 7.77
CA HIS A 418 27.54 -0.04 7.87
C HIS A 418 26.23 -0.24 7.08
N LYS A 419 25.95 0.58 6.07
CA LYS A 419 24.69 0.51 5.28
C LYS A 419 24.44 -0.87 4.66
N LYS A 420 25.49 -1.49 4.12
CA LYS A 420 25.39 -2.78 3.43
C LYS A 420 24.89 -3.91 4.35
N PHE A 421 25.14 -3.81 5.65
CA PHE A 421 24.69 -4.82 6.63
C PHE A 421 23.17 -4.95 6.70
N PHE A 422 22.43 -3.87 6.45
CA PHE A 422 20.97 -3.81 6.59
C PHE A 422 20.23 -4.08 5.26
N ASN A 423 20.97 -4.27 4.17
CA ASN A 423 20.40 -4.53 2.84
C ASN A 423 20.43 -6.02 2.45
N HIS A 424 21.03 -6.89 3.28
CA HIS A 424 21.13 -8.34 3.10
C HIS A 424 20.23 -9.07 4.10
#